data_AF-A0A7V9PAJ6-F1
#
_entry.id   AF-A0A7V9PAJ6-F1
#
_cell.length_a   1.000
_cell.length_b   1.000
_cell.length_c   1.000
_cell.angle_alpha   90.00
_cell.angle_beta   90.00
_cell.angle_gamma   90.00
#
_symmetry.space_group_name_H-M   'P 1'
#
loop_
_entity.id
_entity.type
_entity.pdbx_description
1 polymer ?
#
loop_
_entity_poly.entity_id
_entity_poly.type
_entity_poly.pdbx_seq_one_letter_code
_entity_poly.pdbx_strand_id
1 'polypeptide(L)'
;MPNGYFSLILHAHLPFVRHPEYPEFLEEDWLYEAITEVYLPLVFIFQNLHESGIKSRLAINVSPPLCEMLSDKLLETRYTLHLENLIELAQKEVERTGESEPQFSDAARMYVKNLTASLRLWNDKYNRNLVNAFRQLQEEGVLEIITCGATHGFLPLISTTEAKRAQVEIAVANYKKHFGKSPRGIWLPECAYEPGIENLLKDAGIEYFIGDSHALLYGEPRPRFGVHAPVRCPNGVAVFARDVETSQQVWSAEVGYPGNVVYREFYRDVGWDLPLDYIKPFLHANGERRNLGLKY
;
A
#
# COMPACT_ATOMS: atom_id res chain seq x y z
N MET A 1 19.65 14.54 -23.83
CA MET A 1 19.55 14.51 -22.35
C MET A 1 18.07 14.55 -21.99
N PRO A 2 17.63 13.96 -20.87
CA PRO A 2 16.23 14.05 -20.46
C PRO A 2 15.84 15.50 -20.13
N ASN A 3 14.58 15.87 -20.37
CA ASN A 3 14.05 17.20 -20.03
C ASN A 3 13.82 17.38 -18.52
N GLY A 4 13.81 16.29 -17.76
CA GLY A 4 13.60 16.25 -16.31
C GLY A 4 13.52 14.81 -15.82
N TYR A 5 13.37 14.64 -14.52
CA TYR A 5 13.16 13.35 -13.86
C TYR A 5 11.86 13.40 -13.07
N PHE A 6 11.10 12.32 -13.13
CA PHE A 6 9.90 12.12 -12.32
C PHE A 6 10.11 10.88 -11.45
N SER A 7 9.81 11.00 -10.15
CA SER A 7 9.91 9.89 -9.20
C SER A 7 8.58 9.73 -8.49
N LEU A 8 7.85 8.67 -8.87
CA LEU A 8 6.66 8.25 -8.14
C LEU A 8 7.10 7.41 -6.95
N ILE A 9 6.66 7.79 -5.74
CA ILE A 9 6.93 7.06 -4.50
C ILE A 9 5.60 6.66 -3.88
N LEU A 10 5.34 5.36 -3.78
CA LEU A 10 4.14 4.81 -3.16
C LEU A 10 4.43 4.42 -1.71
N HIS A 11 3.59 4.83 -0.77
CA HIS A 11 3.71 4.48 0.64
C HIS A 11 2.72 3.38 1.01
N ALA A 12 3.16 2.11 1.05
CA ALA A 12 2.32 0.99 1.46
C ALA A 12 2.51 0.66 2.95
N HIS A 13 1.47 0.94 3.73
CA HIS A 13 1.45 0.71 5.17
C HIS A 13 0.05 0.34 5.66
N LEU A 14 0.01 -0.61 6.59
CA LEU A 14 -1.12 -0.88 7.48
C LEU A 14 -0.55 -1.13 8.89
N PRO A 15 -1.26 -0.76 9.96
CA PRO A 15 -0.86 -1.12 11.32
C PRO A 15 -0.86 -2.65 11.47
N PHE A 16 -0.07 -3.17 12.41
CA PHE A 16 -0.04 -4.61 12.64
C PHE A 16 -1.34 -5.09 13.28
N VAL A 17 -2.17 -5.80 12.51
CA VAL A 17 -3.44 -6.39 12.95
C VAL A 17 -3.39 -7.88 12.68
N ARG A 18 -3.45 -8.68 13.74
CA ARG A 18 -3.42 -10.14 13.68
C ARG A 18 -4.01 -10.73 14.95
N HIS A 19 -5.22 -11.26 14.86
CA HIS A 19 -5.97 -11.79 16.00
C HIS A 19 -6.26 -13.29 15.82
N PRO A 20 -5.31 -14.18 16.16
CA PRO A 20 -5.53 -15.63 16.13
C PRO A 20 -6.57 -16.12 17.13
N GLU A 21 -6.88 -15.33 18.16
CA GLU A 21 -7.85 -15.65 19.21
C GLU A 21 -9.31 -15.61 18.75
N TYR A 22 -9.60 -14.93 17.65
CA TYR A 22 -10.93 -14.89 17.02
C TYR A 22 -10.89 -15.62 15.67
N PRO A 23 -11.96 -16.31 15.24
CA PRO A 23 -11.99 -16.95 13.92
C PRO A 23 -11.93 -15.93 12.77
N GLU A 24 -12.53 -14.77 12.98
CA GLU A 24 -12.56 -13.60 12.10
C GLU A 24 -12.45 -12.31 12.94
N PHE A 25 -11.92 -11.24 12.37
CA PHE A 25 -11.75 -9.96 13.07
C PHE A 25 -11.89 -8.80 12.08
N LEU A 26 -12.66 -7.77 12.44
CA LEU A 26 -13.07 -6.69 11.53
C LEU A 26 -11.88 -5.94 10.93
N GLU A 27 -10.87 -5.64 11.76
CA GLU A 27 -9.71 -4.85 11.36
C GLU A 27 -8.74 -5.63 10.47
N GLU A 28 -8.85 -6.96 10.39
CA GLU A 28 -8.07 -7.75 9.44
C GLU A 28 -8.55 -7.55 7.99
N ASP A 29 -9.80 -7.13 7.79
CA ASP A 29 -10.34 -6.90 6.46
C ASP A 29 -9.67 -5.73 5.74
N TRP A 30 -9.08 -4.78 6.48
CA TRP A 30 -8.27 -3.72 5.88
C TRP A 30 -7.09 -4.28 5.08
N LEU A 31 -6.49 -5.37 5.56
CA LEU A 31 -5.44 -6.07 4.84
C LEU A 31 -6.01 -6.76 3.60
N TYR A 32 -7.16 -7.43 3.71
CA TYR A 32 -7.77 -8.19 2.62
C TYR A 32 -8.22 -7.28 1.47
N GLU A 33 -8.84 -6.15 1.80
CA GLU A 33 -9.19 -5.09 0.87
C GLU A 33 -7.94 -4.53 0.19
N ALA A 34 -6.89 -4.20 0.95
CA ALA A 34 -5.65 -3.65 0.39
C ALA A 34 -4.92 -4.65 -0.51
N ILE A 35 -4.93 -5.95 -0.19
CA ILE A 35 -4.37 -6.98 -1.07
C ILE A 35 -5.15 -7.02 -2.39
N THR A 36 -6.48 -7.06 -2.33
CA THR A 36 -7.37 -7.21 -3.50
C THR A 36 -7.35 -5.98 -4.40
N GLU A 37 -7.50 -4.79 -3.82
CA GLU A 37 -7.75 -3.54 -4.55
C GLU A 37 -6.45 -2.80 -4.88
N VAL A 38 -5.33 -3.09 -4.21
CA VAL A 38 -4.07 -2.34 -4.35
C VAL A 38 -2.88 -3.23 -4.65
N TYR A 39 -2.44 -4.09 -3.72
CA TYR A 39 -1.12 -4.71 -3.81
C TYR A 39 -1.02 -5.74 -4.94
N LEU A 40 -2.02 -6.61 -5.07
CA LEU A 40 -2.04 -7.61 -6.14
C LEU A 40 -2.18 -6.96 -7.53
N PRO A 41 -3.09 -5.98 -7.73
CA PRO A 41 -3.13 -5.20 -8.97
C PRO A 41 -1.81 -4.50 -9.30
N LEU A 42 -1.15 -3.86 -8.32
CA LEU A 42 0.12 -3.18 -8.56
C LEU A 42 1.23 -4.12 -9.01
N VAL A 43 1.40 -5.27 -8.32
CA VAL A 43 2.38 -6.28 -8.73
C VAL A 43 2.10 -6.76 -10.15
N PHE A 44 0.83 -7.06 -10.47
CA PHE A 44 0.43 -7.48 -11.81
C PHE A 44 0.74 -6.41 -12.87
N ILE A 45 0.41 -5.14 -12.61
CA ILE A 45 0.68 -4.02 -13.52
C ILE A 45 2.18 -3.87 -13.78
N PHE A 46 3.01 -3.86 -12.72
CA PHE A 46 4.45 -3.68 -12.87
C PHE A 46 5.11 -4.84 -13.61
N GLN A 47 4.69 -6.07 -13.37
CA GLN A 47 5.17 -7.23 -14.13
C GLN A 47 4.81 -7.13 -15.61
N ASN A 48 3.54 -6.82 -15.94
CA ASN A 48 3.14 -6.70 -17.34
C ASN A 48 3.85 -5.56 -18.08
N LEU A 49 4.06 -4.42 -17.42
CA LEU A 49 4.85 -3.31 -17.98
C LEU A 49 6.28 -3.76 -18.26
N HIS A 50 6.91 -4.46 -17.31
CA HIS A 50 8.27 -4.98 -17.45
C HIS A 50 8.38 -6.01 -18.58
N GLU A 51 7.48 -6.99 -18.63
CA GLU A 51 7.39 -8.02 -19.67
C GLU A 51 7.16 -7.41 -21.07
N SER A 52 6.45 -6.27 -21.14
CA SER A 52 6.25 -5.49 -22.37
C SER A 52 7.45 -4.63 -22.78
N GLY A 53 8.57 -4.72 -22.05
CA GLY A 53 9.80 -3.96 -22.32
C GLY A 53 9.78 -2.52 -21.81
N ILE A 54 8.75 -2.11 -21.06
CA ILE A 54 8.67 -0.76 -20.47
C ILE A 54 9.56 -0.72 -19.23
N LYS A 55 10.49 0.24 -19.22
CA LYS A 55 11.39 0.48 -18.09
C LYS A 55 10.76 1.48 -17.11
N SER A 56 9.70 1.07 -16.43
CA SER A 56 9.16 1.84 -15.31
C SER A 56 10.18 1.87 -14.18
N ARG A 57 10.47 3.05 -13.63
CA ARG A 57 11.28 3.23 -12.42
C ARG A 57 10.46 4.02 -11.42
N LEU A 58 10.10 3.38 -10.32
CA LEU A 58 9.38 3.99 -9.20
C LEU A 58 9.88 3.39 -7.90
N ALA A 59 9.63 4.09 -6.81
CA ALA A 59 9.90 3.58 -5.48
C ALA A 59 8.60 3.21 -4.77
N ILE A 60 8.65 2.16 -3.94
CA ILE A 60 7.57 1.79 -3.04
C ILE A 60 8.15 1.54 -1.65
N ASN A 61 7.56 2.14 -0.63
CA ASN A 61 7.75 1.68 0.73
C ASN A 61 6.84 0.48 0.98
N VAL A 62 7.38 -0.60 1.53
CA VAL A 62 6.59 -1.67 2.16
C VAL A 62 6.98 -1.69 3.64
N SER A 63 6.08 -1.17 4.49
CA SER A 63 6.39 -1.00 5.91
C SER A 63 6.63 -2.34 6.62
N PRO A 64 7.47 -2.38 7.69
CA PRO A 64 7.71 -3.62 8.42
C PRO A 64 6.45 -4.33 8.96
N PRO A 65 5.44 -3.65 9.52
CA PRO A 65 4.18 -4.29 9.91
C PRO A 65 3.47 -4.98 8.75
N LEU A 66 3.44 -4.32 7.58
CA LEU A 66 2.83 -4.86 6.37
C LEU A 66 3.60 -6.08 5.85
N CYS A 67 4.94 -6.05 5.85
CA CYS A 67 5.76 -7.22 5.48
C CYS A 67 5.46 -8.43 6.37
N GLU A 68 5.36 -8.24 7.68
CA GLU A 68 5.03 -9.33 8.61
C GLU A 68 3.63 -9.87 8.37
N MET A 69 2.63 -9.02 8.15
CA MET A 69 1.26 -9.46 7.87
C MET A 69 1.12 -10.18 6.52
N LEU A 70 1.75 -9.67 5.45
CA LEU A 70 1.71 -10.28 4.12
C LEU A 70 2.46 -11.63 4.04
N SER A 71 3.29 -11.94 5.04
CA SER A 71 4.05 -13.19 5.12
C SER A 71 3.50 -14.16 6.17
N ASP A 72 2.41 -13.79 6.86
CA ASP A 72 1.83 -14.58 7.93
C ASP A 72 0.85 -15.63 7.39
N LYS A 73 1.06 -16.89 7.76
CA LYS A 73 0.26 -18.01 7.23
C LYS A 73 -1.20 -18.02 7.66
N LEU A 74 -1.53 -17.48 8.83
CA LEU A 74 -2.92 -17.36 9.25
C LEU A 74 -3.64 -16.34 8.37
N LEU A 75 -3.05 -15.16 8.20
CA LEU A 75 -3.63 -14.09 7.38
C LEU A 75 -3.69 -14.48 5.90
N GLU A 76 -2.70 -15.19 5.35
CA GLU A 76 -2.75 -15.74 3.99
C GLU A 76 -3.95 -16.69 3.79
N THR A 77 -4.21 -17.59 4.75
CA THR A 77 -5.35 -18.50 4.72
C THR A 77 -6.67 -17.73 4.79
N ARG A 78 -6.80 -16.79 5.73
CA ARG A 78 -8.02 -15.98 5.91
C ARG A 78 -8.32 -15.11 4.69
N TYR A 79 -7.31 -14.47 4.11
CA TYR A 79 -7.47 -13.70 2.88
C TYR A 79 -7.98 -14.58 1.73
N THR A 80 -7.48 -15.81 1.60
CA THR A 80 -7.95 -16.73 0.56
C THR A 80 -9.44 -17.04 0.73
N LEU A 81 -9.87 -17.34 1.97
CA LEU A 81 -11.28 -17.59 2.29
C LEU A 81 -12.15 -16.36 2.05
N HIS A 82 -11.67 -15.18 2.45
CA HIS A 82 -12.34 -13.90 2.20
C HIS A 82 -12.57 -13.69 0.69
N LEU A 83 -11.54 -13.91 -0.14
CA LEU A 83 -11.64 -13.72 -1.58
C LEU A 83 -12.57 -14.74 -2.24
N GLU A 84 -12.56 -16.00 -1.80
CA GLU A 84 -13.50 -17.04 -2.26
C GLU A 84 -14.95 -16.68 -1.92
N ASN A 85 -15.20 -16.23 -0.69
CA ASN A 85 -16.50 -15.76 -0.22
C ASN A 85 -17.00 -14.55 -1.04
N LEU A 86 -16.11 -13.60 -1.36
CA LEU A 86 -16.43 -12.44 -2.18
C LEU A 86 -16.75 -12.82 -3.64
N ILE A 87 -16.08 -13.84 -4.19
CA ILE A 87 -16.40 -14.39 -5.51
C ILE A 87 -17.79 -15.03 -5.51
N GLU A 88 -18.15 -15.79 -4.46
CA GLU A 88 -19.49 -16.36 -4.33
C GLU A 88 -20.56 -15.26 -4.31
N LEU A 89 -20.36 -14.20 -3.52
CA LEU A 89 -21.27 -13.05 -3.51
C LEU A 89 -21.39 -12.41 -4.90
N ALA A 90 -20.26 -12.19 -5.59
CA ALA A 90 -20.26 -11.59 -6.92
C ALA A 90 -21.01 -12.47 -7.94
N GLN A 91 -20.94 -13.79 -7.84
CA GLN A 91 -21.69 -14.71 -8.69
C GLN A 91 -23.20 -14.62 -8.44
N LYS A 92 -23.64 -14.56 -7.17
CA LYS A 92 -25.05 -14.35 -6.83
C LYS A 92 -25.56 -12.99 -7.31
N GLU A 93 -24.71 -11.96 -7.26
CA GLU A 93 -25.06 -10.64 -7.80
C GLU A 93 -25.20 -10.64 -9.33
N VAL A 94 -24.45 -11.46 -10.07
CA VAL A 94 -24.65 -11.61 -11.53
C VAL A 94 -26.04 -12.17 -11.83
N GLU A 95 -26.51 -13.16 -11.08
CA GLU A 95 -27.86 -13.72 -11.22
C GLU A 95 -28.92 -12.67 -10.86
N ARG A 96 -28.82 -12.08 -9.65
CA ARG A 96 -29.79 -11.11 -9.15
C ARG A 96 -29.93 -9.88 -10.06
N THR A 97 -28.80 -9.29 -10.46
CA THR A 97 -28.80 -8.10 -11.34
C THR A 97 -29.31 -8.44 -12.73
N GLY A 98 -29.04 -9.65 -13.24
CA GLY A 98 -29.57 -10.12 -14.53
C GLY A 98 -31.10 -10.22 -14.56
N GLU A 99 -31.72 -10.55 -13.43
CA GLU A 99 -33.18 -10.68 -13.31
C GLU A 99 -33.88 -9.35 -13.01
N SER A 100 -33.29 -8.52 -12.15
CA SER A 100 -34.02 -7.41 -11.51
C SER A 100 -33.38 -6.02 -11.68
N GLU A 101 -32.07 -5.94 -11.97
CA GLU A 101 -31.31 -4.68 -12.04
C GLU A 101 -30.28 -4.70 -13.17
N PRO A 102 -30.72 -4.77 -14.44
CA PRO A 102 -29.83 -4.98 -15.59
C PRO A 102 -28.79 -3.86 -15.77
N GLN A 103 -29.04 -2.66 -15.21
CA GLN A 103 -28.08 -1.56 -15.21
C GLN A 103 -26.79 -1.87 -14.44
N PHE A 104 -26.80 -2.85 -13.53
CA PHE A 104 -25.63 -3.24 -12.72
C PHE A 104 -24.99 -4.54 -13.19
N SER A 105 -25.57 -5.26 -14.15
CA SER A 105 -25.09 -6.58 -14.56
C SER A 105 -23.67 -6.57 -15.13
N ASP A 106 -23.26 -5.50 -15.81
CA ASP A 106 -21.88 -5.37 -16.31
C ASP A 106 -20.88 -5.21 -15.16
N ALA A 107 -21.23 -4.45 -14.13
CA ALA A 107 -20.40 -4.30 -12.94
C ALA A 107 -20.29 -5.63 -12.17
N ALA A 108 -21.40 -6.34 -11.95
CA ALA A 108 -21.38 -7.65 -11.31
C ALA A 108 -20.52 -8.67 -12.07
N ARG A 109 -20.63 -8.73 -13.41
CA ARG A 109 -19.78 -9.58 -14.25
C ARG A 109 -18.30 -9.19 -14.20
N MET A 110 -18.01 -7.88 -14.18
CA MET A 110 -16.65 -7.37 -14.01
C MET A 110 -16.06 -7.85 -12.67
N TYR A 111 -16.81 -7.78 -11.58
CA TYR A 111 -16.37 -8.25 -10.27
C TYR A 111 -16.04 -9.75 -10.27
N VAL A 112 -16.94 -10.60 -10.78
CA VAL A 112 -16.65 -12.05 -10.90
C VAL A 112 -15.36 -12.29 -11.68
N LYS A 113 -15.19 -11.62 -12.82
CA LYS A 113 -14.00 -11.75 -13.66
C LYS A 113 -12.72 -11.33 -12.92
N ASN A 114 -12.72 -10.15 -12.32
CA ASN A 114 -11.55 -9.55 -11.68
C ASN A 114 -11.16 -10.31 -10.40
N LEU A 115 -12.13 -10.69 -9.57
CA LEU A 115 -11.88 -11.43 -8.34
C LEU A 115 -11.39 -12.86 -8.63
N THR A 116 -11.99 -13.54 -9.62
CA THR A 116 -11.51 -14.86 -10.07
C THR A 116 -10.07 -14.78 -10.61
N ALA A 117 -9.76 -13.74 -11.39
CA ALA A 117 -8.39 -13.51 -11.85
C ALA A 117 -7.43 -13.23 -10.68
N SER A 118 -7.87 -12.46 -9.70
CA SER A 118 -7.09 -12.16 -8.49
C SER A 118 -6.80 -13.43 -7.68
N LEU A 119 -7.78 -14.32 -7.51
CA LEU A 119 -7.60 -15.59 -6.81
C LEU A 119 -6.59 -16.50 -7.52
N ARG A 120 -6.63 -16.57 -8.86
CA ARG A 120 -5.64 -17.32 -9.65
C ARG A 120 -4.24 -16.72 -9.53
N LEU A 121 -4.12 -15.39 -9.63
CA LEU A 121 -2.83 -14.72 -9.44
C LEU A 121 -2.26 -14.98 -8.04
N TRP A 122 -3.11 -14.85 -7.01
CA TRP A 122 -2.74 -15.09 -5.63
C TRP A 122 -2.27 -16.52 -5.37
N ASN A 123 -3.06 -17.52 -5.77
CA ASN A 123 -2.77 -18.93 -5.53
C ASN A 123 -1.66 -19.47 -6.46
N ASP A 124 -1.76 -19.22 -7.76
CA ASP A 124 -1.00 -19.96 -8.77
C ASP A 124 0.25 -19.20 -9.20
N LYS A 125 0.15 -17.88 -9.42
CA LYS A 125 1.28 -17.07 -9.89
C LYS A 125 2.21 -16.67 -8.73
N TYR A 126 1.63 -16.19 -7.63
CA TYR A 126 2.39 -15.62 -6.52
C TYR A 126 2.56 -16.58 -5.34
N ASN A 127 1.98 -17.79 -5.38
CA ASN A 127 2.07 -18.79 -4.31
C ASN A 127 1.76 -18.20 -2.93
N ARG A 128 0.75 -17.31 -2.86
CA ARG A 128 0.31 -16.60 -1.66
C ARG A 128 1.40 -15.77 -0.97
N ASN A 129 2.42 -15.34 -1.71
CA ASN A 129 3.54 -14.58 -1.15
C ASN A 129 3.83 -13.32 -1.99
N LEU A 130 3.09 -12.25 -1.70
CA LEU A 130 3.27 -10.97 -2.38
C LEU A 130 4.58 -10.27 -2.00
N VAL A 131 5.13 -10.52 -0.80
CA VAL A 131 6.45 -9.98 -0.41
C VAL A 131 7.53 -10.49 -1.36
N ASN A 132 7.48 -11.78 -1.71
CA ASN A 132 8.38 -12.36 -2.70
C ASN A 132 8.15 -11.79 -4.11
N ALA A 133 6.90 -11.51 -4.49
CA ALA A 133 6.61 -10.89 -5.79
C ALA A 133 7.18 -9.46 -5.89
N PHE A 134 7.07 -8.66 -4.83
CA PHE A 134 7.75 -7.35 -4.74
C PHE A 134 9.27 -7.50 -4.79
N ARG A 135 9.83 -8.48 -4.07
CA ARG A 135 11.27 -8.76 -4.09
C ARG A 135 11.76 -9.06 -5.51
N GLN A 136 11.06 -9.88 -6.28
CA GLN A 136 11.41 -10.21 -7.67
C GLN A 136 11.43 -8.95 -8.56
N LEU A 137 10.39 -8.12 -8.49
CA LEU A 137 10.34 -6.84 -9.21
C LEU A 137 11.50 -5.91 -8.85
N GLN A 138 11.97 -5.95 -7.60
CA GLN A 138 13.15 -5.21 -7.17
C GLN A 138 14.46 -5.81 -7.70
N GLU A 139 14.59 -7.13 -7.75
CA GLU A 139 15.77 -7.82 -8.30
C GLU A 139 15.89 -7.61 -9.81
N GLU A 140 14.76 -7.51 -10.51
CA GLU A 140 14.65 -7.18 -11.95
C GLU A 140 14.87 -5.67 -12.24
N GLY A 141 14.97 -4.84 -11.19
CA GLY A 141 15.19 -3.39 -11.31
C GLY A 141 13.97 -2.61 -11.78
N VAL A 142 12.77 -3.18 -11.65
CA VAL A 142 11.48 -2.52 -11.94
C VAL A 142 11.10 -1.57 -10.80
N LEU A 143 11.33 -2.00 -9.56
CA LEU A 143 11.02 -1.25 -8.34
C LEU A 143 12.27 -0.98 -7.51
N GLU A 144 12.32 0.20 -6.90
CA GLU A 144 13.12 0.42 -5.70
C GLU A 144 12.23 0.26 -4.48
N ILE A 145 12.53 -0.73 -3.62
CA ILE A 145 11.77 -0.90 -2.37
C ILE A 145 12.54 -0.21 -1.25
N ILE A 146 11.88 0.72 -0.57
CA ILE A 146 12.41 1.39 0.62
C ILE A 146 11.73 0.85 1.88
N THR A 147 12.37 1.06 3.04
CA THR A 147 11.80 0.66 4.34
C THR A 147 11.05 1.82 4.99
N CYS A 148 10.53 1.61 6.21
CA CYS A 148 9.90 2.60 7.07
C CYS A 148 10.19 2.26 8.53
N GLY A 149 9.94 3.16 9.49
CA GLY A 149 10.09 2.85 10.92
C GLY A 149 9.37 1.55 11.32
N ALA A 150 9.97 0.77 12.22
CA ALA A 150 9.56 -0.61 12.57
C ALA A 150 8.06 -0.81 12.84
N THR A 151 7.42 0.20 13.43
CA THR A 151 5.99 0.19 13.76
C THR A 151 5.25 1.41 13.21
N HIS A 152 5.87 2.13 12.26
CA HIS A 152 5.37 3.42 11.78
C HIS A 152 5.23 4.47 12.90
N GLY A 153 6.03 4.37 13.97
CA GLY A 153 6.01 5.33 15.07
C GLY A 153 6.47 6.73 14.64
N PHE A 154 5.70 7.76 14.99
CA PHE A 154 6.03 9.16 14.70
C PHE A 154 7.31 9.57 15.44
N LEU A 155 8.46 9.47 14.76
CA LEU A 155 9.79 9.52 15.38
C LEU A 155 10.02 10.76 16.27
N PRO A 156 9.63 11.99 15.88
CA PRO A 156 9.83 13.16 16.73
C PRO A 156 9.15 13.09 18.11
N LEU A 157 8.08 12.31 18.26
CA LEU A 157 7.35 12.16 19.54
C LEU A 157 7.84 10.98 20.39
N ILE A 158 8.74 10.15 19.86
CA ILE A 158 9.34 9.06 20.64
C ILE A 158 10.33 9.65 21.65
N SER A 159 10.20 9.30 22.93
CA SER A 159 10.87 10.06 24.00
C SER A 159 12.40 9.88 24.06
N THR A 160 12.93 8.72 23.67
CA THR A 160 14.36 8.42 23.82
C THR A 160 15.03 8.18 22.47
N THR A 161 16.30 8.59 22.35
CA THR A 161 17.12 8.34 21.16
C THR A 161 17.30 6.85 20.90
N GLU A 162 17.37 6.04 21.95
CA GLU A 162 17.49 4.58 21.88
C GLU A 162 16.23 3.97 21.25
N ALA A 163 15.03 4.44 21.61
CA ALA A 163 13.79 3.97 21.02
C ALA A 163 13.66 4.42 19.55
N LYS A 164 14.07 5.64 19.21
CA LYS A 164 14.16 6.10 17.81
C LYS A 164 15.13 5.24 17.00
N ARG A 165 16.32 4.95 17.54
CA ARG A 165 17.32 4.07 16.92
C ARG A 165 16.76 2.67 16.71
N ALA A 166 16.09 2.09 17.71
CA ALA A 166 15.48 0.78 17.60
C ALA A 166 14.43 0.72 16.48
N GLN A 167 13.60 1.76 16.29
CA GLN A 167 12.65 1.82 15.17
C GLN A 167 13.35 1.73 13.80
N VAL A 168 14.52 2.34 13.65
CA VAL A 168 15.28 2.32 12.40
C VAL A 168 16.02 1.00 12.21
N GLU A 169 16.72 0.51 13.24
CA GLU A 169 17.51 -0.72 13.15
C GLU A 169 16.63 -1.97 12.95
N ILE A 170 15.50 -2.05 13.65
CA ILE A 170 14.54 -3.15 13.47
C ILE A 170 13.92 -3.10 12.07
N ALA A 171 13.64 -1.90 11.54
CA ALA A 171 13.16 -1.75 10.18
C ALA A 171 14.17 -2.25 9.14
N VAL A 172 15.44 -1.90 9.30
CA VAL A 172 16.53 -2.39 8.43
C VAL A 172 16.68 -3.91 8.53
N ALA A 173 16.59 -4.47 9.73
CA ALA A 173 16.64 -5.92 9.95
C ALA A 173 15.45 -6.64 9.31
N ASN A 174 14.23 -6.10 9.47
CA ASN A 174 13.02 -6.61 8.84
C ASN A 174 13.11 -6.57 7.31
N TYR A 175 13.59 -5.45 6.75
CA TYR A 175 13.81 -5.33 5.32
C TYR A 175 14.81 -6.39 4.82
N LYS A 176 15.94 -6.60 5.52
CA LYS A 176 16.91 -7.66 5.17
C LYS A 176 16.30 -9.06 5.21
N LYS A 177 15.48 -9.35 6.22
CA LYS A 177 14.75 -10.63 6.35
C LYS A 177 13.90 -10.93 5.11
N HIS A 178 13.19 -9.94 4.59
CA HIS A 178 12.21 -10.12 3.50
C HIS A 178 12.81 -9.93 2.09
N PHE A 179 13.73 -8.99 1.93
CA PHE A 179 14.26 -8.58 0.61
C PHE A 179 15.73 -9.00 0.38
N GLY A 180 16.39 -9.60 1.37
CA GLY A 180 17.73 -10.20 1.22
C GLY A 180 18.90 -9.22 1.10
N LYS A 181 18.66 -7.91 1.20
CA LYS A 181 19.69 -6.85 1.14
C LYS A 181 19.36 -5.70 2.10
N SER A 182 20.31 -4.80 2.35
CA SER A 182 20.04 -3.58 3.11
C SER A 182 19.18 -2.60 2.29
N PRO A 183 18.21 -1.91 2.90
CA PRO A 183 17.51 -0.82 2.24
C PRO A 183 18.45 0.37 2.05
N ARG A 184 18.32 1.07 0.91
CA ARG A 184 19.05 2.32 0.64
C ARG A 184 18.26 3.54 1.09
N GLY A 185 16.93 3.48 0.96
CA GLY A 185 16.02 4.55 1.34
C GLY A 185 15.10 4.19 2.49
N ILE A 186 14.54 5.21 3.14
CA ILE A 186 13.49 5.08 4.14
C ILE A 186 12.39 6.12 3.93
N TRP A 187 11.13 5.69 4.07
CA TRP A 187 10.00 6.57 4.32
C TRP A 187 9.92 6.84 5.81
N LEU A 188 10.15 8.09 6.24
CA LEU A 188 9.93 8.45 7.65
C LEU A 188 8.42 8.40 7.93
N PRO A 189 7.95 7.80 9.04
CA PRO A 189 6.54 7.83 9.40
C PRO A 189 6.00 9.26 9.37
N GLU A 190 4.95 9.48 8.59
CA GLU A 190 4.36 10.81 8.32
C GLU A 190 5.31 11.87 7.73
N CYS A 191 6.39 11.44 7.07
CA CYS A 191 7.50 12.33 6.68
C CYS A 191 8.03 13.17 7.86
N ALA A 192 7.83 12.69 9.10
CA ALA A 192 8.09 13.42 10.31
C ALA A 192 9.59 13.46 10.59
N TYR A 193 10.17 14.64 10.43
CA TYR A 193 11.60 14.87 10.59
C TYR A 193 11.86 15.88 11.70
N GLU A 194 12.89 15.61 12.50
CA GLU A 194 13.53 16.58 13.39
C GLU A 194 15.06 16.49 13.18
N PRO A 195 15.80 17.60 13.38
CA PRO A 195 17.25 17.57 13.32
C PRO A 195 17.86 16.50 14.24
N GLY A 196 18.79 15.72 13.70
CA GLY A 196 19.44 14.61 14.40
C GLY A 196 18.94 13.23 13.98
N ILE A 197 17.72 13.11 13.44
CA ILE A 197 17.22 11.83 12.90
C ILE A 197 18.15 11.31 11.80
N GLU A 198 18.69 12.19 10.96
CA GLU A 198 19.61 11.80 9.88
C GLU A 198 20.86 11.06 10.37
N ASN A 199 21.28 11.26 11.64
CA ASN A 199 22.42 10.53 12.21
C ASN A 199 22.04 9.08 12.51
N LEU A 200 20.84 8.85 13.06
CA LEU A 200 20.30 7.50 13.26
C LEU A 200 20.16 6.76 11.93
N LEU A 201 19.73 7.47 10.88
CA LEU A 201 19.63 6.92 9.53
C LEU A 201 21.01 6.54 8.98
N LYS A 202 21.99 7.43 9.10
CA LYS A 202 23.37 7.18 8.64
C LYS A 202 24.01 6.00 9.35
N ASP A 203 23.86 5.91 10.67
CA ASP A 203 24.39 4.81 11.48
C ASP A 203 23.79 3.45 11.05
N ALA A 204 22.53 3.45 10.63
CA ALA A 204 21.84 2.28 10.09
C ALA A 204 22.14 1.98 8.60
N GLY A 205 22.98 2.80 7.96
CA GLY A 205 23.36 2.64 6.55
C GLY A 205 22.33 3.15 5.53
N ILE A 206 21.37 3.97 5.95
CA ILE A 206 20.40 4.58 5.06
C ILE A 206 21.04 5.75 4.30
N GLU A 207 20.86 5.76 2.99
CA GLU A 207 21.45 6.76 2.07
C GLU A 207 20.52 7.95 1.85
N TYR A 208 19.20 7.76 1.92
CA TYR A 208 18.23 8.84 1.72
C TYR A 208 16.90 8.60 2.45
N PHE A 209 16.16 9.68 2.68
CA PHE A 209 14.79 9.61 3.18
C PHE A 209 13.83 10.55 2.44
N ILE A 210 12.54 10.28 2.62
CA ILE A 210 11.46 11.12 2.09
C ILE A 210 10.96 12.05 3.19
N GLY A 211 10.91 13.35 2.90
CA GLY A 211 10.40 14.40 3.78
C GLY A 211 9.31 15.22 3.10
N ASP A 212 8.58 16.00 3.90
CA ASP A 212 7.61 16.94 3.33
C ASP A 212 8.29 18.20 2.79
N SER A 213 7.60 18.96 1.93
CA SER A 213 8.11 20.16 1.29
C SER A 213 8.65 21.18 2.29
N HIS A 214 7.99 21.35 3.44
CA HIS A 214 8.40 22.32 4.46
C HIS A 214 9.74 21.97 5.11
N ALA A 215 10.08 20.68 5.21
CA ALA A 215 11.36 20.24 5.77
C ALA A 215 12.56 20.74 4.95
N LEU A 216 12.37 20.92 3.64
CA LEU A 216 13.39 21.51 2.76
C LEU A 216 13.25 23.03 2.65
N LEU A 217 12.03 23.54 2.45
CA LEU A 217 11.80 24.95 2.17
C LEU A 217 12.13 25.86 3.37
N TYR A 218 12.02 25.34 4.60
CA TYR A 218 12.42 26.01 5.84
C TYR A 218 13.77 25.55 6.38
N GLY A 219 14.49 24.70 5.63
CA GLY A 219 15.85 24.30 5.98
C GLY A 219 16.85 25.44 5.80
N GLU A 220 17.94 25.39 6.57
CA GLU A 220 19.07 26.31 6.45
C GLU A 220 20.33 25.58 5.97
N PRO A 221 20.98 26.04 4.88
CA PRO A 221 20.54 27.10 3.97
C PRO A 221 19.34 26.68 3.12
N ARG A 222 18.52 27.65 2.69
CA ARG A 222 17.38 27.39 1.81
C ARG A 222 17.86 26.76 0.48
N PRO A 223 17.26 25.66 0.01
CA PRO A 223 17.71 24.98 -1.20
C PRO A 223 17.48 25.80 -2.47
N ARG A 224 18.52 25.91 -3.31
CA ARG A 224 18.50 26.67 -4.57
C ARG A 224 17.40 26.23 -5.53
N PHE A 225 17.09 24.93 -5.56
CA PHE A 225 16.12 24.34 -6.50
C PHE A 225 14.78 23.98 -5.83
N GLY A 226 14.52 24.50 -4.62
CA GLY A 226 13.32 24.17 -3.86
C GLY A 226 13.21 22.66 -3.61
N VAL A 227 12.05 22.08 -3.96
CA VAL A 227 11.76 20.64 -3.83
C VAL A 227 12.10 19.83 -5.09
N HIS A 228 12.53 20.49 -6.18
CA HIS A 228 12.76 19.85 -7.48
C HIS A 228 14.16 19.24 -7.65
N ALA A 229 14.97 19.28 -6.59
CA ALA A 229 16.21 18.52 -6.50
C ALA A 229 16.41 18.03 -5.07
N PRO A 230 16.94 16.81 -4.85
CA PRO A 230 17.26 16.36 -3.51
C PRO A 230 18.36 17.23 -2.90
N VAL A 231 18.29 17.41 -1.59
CA VAL A 231 19.37 18.02 -0.80
C VAL A 231 20.13 16.95 -0.04
N ARG A 232 21.31 17.29 0.49
CA ARG A 232 22.04 16.42 1.41
C ARG A 232 22.18 17.10 2.75
N CYS A 233 21.86 16.37 3.81
CA CYS A 233 22.21 16.76 5.17
C CYS A 233 23.75 16.88 5.31
N PRO A 234 24.28 17.61 6.31
CA PRO A 234 25.73 17.72 6.54
C PRO A 234 26.43 16.37 6.71
N ASN A 235 25.71 15.36 7.19
CA ASN A 235 26.24 14.00 7.36
C ASN A 235 26.20 13.17 6.05
N GLY A 236 25.66 13.70 4.96
CA GLY A 236 25.64 13.09 3.62
C GLY A 236 24.35 12.37 3.23
N VAL A 237 23.44 12.10 4.18
CA VAL A 237 22.12 11.49 3.90
C VAL A 237 21.31 12.45 3.03
N ALA A 238 20.74 11.93 1.94
CA ALA A 238 19.94 12.74 1.03
C ALA A 238 18.47 12.85 1.47
N VAL A 239 17.82 13.95 1.11
CA VAL A 239 16.41 14.18 1.38
C VAL A 239 15.70 14.50 0.07
N PHE A 240 14.65 13.74 -0.22
CA PHE A 240 13.71 14.05 -1.30
C PHE A 240 12.45 14.63 -0.67
N ALA A 241 12.01 15.79 -1.18
CA ALA A 241 10.79 16.42 -0.72
C ALA A 241 9.61 16.12 -1.63
N ARG A 242 8.42 16.11 -1.04
CA ARG A 242 7.16 16.11 -1.77
C ARG A 242 7.04 17.33 -2.69
N ASP A 243 6.55 17.11 -3.89
CA ASP A 243 6.06 18.17 -4.78
C ASP A 243 4.57 18.41 -4.53
N VAL A 244 4.22 19.64 -4.14
CA VAL A 244 2.86 19.98 -3.69
C VAL A 244 1.87 20.01 -4.85
N GLU A 245 2.30 20.51 -6.01
CA GLU A 245 1.44 20.69 -7.18
C GLU A 245 0.94 19.34 -7.71
N THR A 246 1.85 18.38 -7.91
CA THR A 246 1.47 17.02 -8.33
C THR A 246 0.65 16.28 -7.26
N SER A 247 0.95 16.48 -5.97
CA SER A 247 0.18 15.86 -4.88
C SER A 247 -1.28 16.32 -4.88
N GLN A 248 -1.54 17.62 -5.07
CA GLN A 248 -2.89 18.16 -5.07
C GLN A 248 -3.72 17.61 -6.23
N GLN A 249 -3.12 17.53 -7.42
CA GLN A 249 -3.80 17.07 -8.64
C GLN A 249 -4.23 15.59 -8.56
N VAL A 250 -3.49 14.76 -7.83
CA VAL A 250 -3.78 13.32 -7.72
C VAL A 250 -4.66 13.00 -6.52
N TRP A 251 -4.44 13.64 -5.37
CA TRP A 251 -5.04 13.20 -4.10
C TRP A 251 -6.25 14.00 -3.64
N SER A 252 -6.54 15.16 -4.23
CA SER A 252 -7.75 15.90 -3.88
C SER A 252 -8.99 15.23 -4.48
N ALA A 253 -9.98 14.91 -3.65
CA ALA A 253 -11.30 14.48 -4.13
C ALA A 253 -12.11 15.63 -4.75
N GLU A 254 -11.78 16.89 -4.44
CA GLU A 254 -12.51 18.07 -4.92
C GLU A 254 -11.98 18.59 -6.26
N VAL A 255 -10.64 18.63 -6.43
CA VAL A 255 -10.00 19.20 -7.63
C VAL A 255 -9.13 18.21 -8.39
N GLY A 256 -8.88 17.03 -7.82
CA GLY A 256 -8.04 15.99 -8.40
C GLY A 256 -8.83 14.97 -9.21
N TYR A 257 -8.09 14.04 -9.83
CA TYR A 257 -8.70 13.00 -10.67
C TYR A 257 -9.76 12.14 -9.95
N PRO A 258 -9.59 11.69 -8.69
CA PRO A 258 -10.50 10.74 -8.05
C PRO A 258 -11.95 11.21 -7.93
N GLY A 259 -12.21 12.52 -7.94
CA GLY A 259 -13.57 13.08 -7.89
C GLY A 259 -14.34 13.03 -9.21
N ASN A 260 -13.78 12.46 -10.27
CA ASN A 260 -14.46 12.38 -11.55
C ASN A 260 -15.72 11.51 -11.46
N VAL A 261 -16.84 12.02 -11.99
CA VAL A 261 -18.16 11.37 -11.95
C VAL A 261 -18.23 10.00 -12.62
N VAL A 262 -17.25 9.64 -13.47
CA VAL A 262 -17.20 8.31 -14.10
C VAL A 262 -16.40 7.28 -13.28
N TYR A 263 -15.79 7.68 -12.16
CA TYR A 263 -15.12 6.77 -11.24
C TYR A 263 -16.10 6.13 -10.24
N ARG A 264 -15.72 4.94 -9.76
CA ARG A 264 -16.50 4.14 -8.82
C ARG A 264 -16.67 4.88 -7.49
N GLU A 265 -17.91 5.06 -7.04
CA GLU A 265 -18.23 5.61 -5.72
C GLU A 265 -17.75 4.65 -4.62
N PHE A 266 -16.94 5.14 -3.68
CA PHE A 266 -16.34 4.33 -2.62
C PHE A 266 -17.34 4.01 -1.50
N TYR A 267 -18.21 4.97 -1.18
CA TYR A 267 -19.13 4.90 -0.04
C TYR A 267 -20.47 4.20 -0.34
N ARG A 268 -20.64 3.69 -1.55
CA ARG A 268 -21.78 2.85 -1.92
C ARG A 268 -21.33 1.40 -2.02
N ASP A 269 -22.08 0.50 -1.39
CA ASP A 269 -21.71 -0.90 -1.31
C ASP A 269 -22.96 -1.77 -1.09
N VAL A 270 -22.97 -2.95 -1.70
CA VAL A 270 -24.08 -3.91 -1.57
C VAL A 270 -24.34 -4.32 -0.12
N GLY A 271 -23.32 -4.26 0.75
CA GLY A 271 -23.47 -4.53 2.18
C GLY A 271 -24.35 -3.52 2.93
N TRP A 272 -24.59 -2.34 2.36
CA TRP A 272 -25.54 -1.34 2.86
C TRP A 272 -26.87 -1.36 2.11
N ASP A 273 -26.83 -1.57 0.80
CA ASP A 273 -28.00 -1.40 -0.08
C ASP A 273 -28.91 -2.63 -0.12
N LEU A 274 -28.37 -3.85 -0.04
CA LEU A 274 -29.16 -5.08 -0.21
C LEU A 274 -29.88 -5.52 1.08
N PRO A 275 -30.96 -6.32 0.97
CA PRO A 275 -31.66 -6.88 2.12
C PRO A 275 -30.72 -7.67 3.04
N LEU A 276 -30.86 -7.48 4.36
CA LEU A 276 -29.96 -8.09 5.35
C LEU A 276 -29.93 -9.61 5.24
N ASP A 277 -31.09 -10.27 5.09
CA ASP A 277 -31.17 -11.73 4.99
C ASP A 277 -30.42 -12.29 3.76
N TYR A 278 -30.31 -11.51 2.68
CA TYR A 278 -29.58 -11.89 1.47
C TYR A 278 -28.06 -11.84 1.69
N ILE A 279 -27.57 -10.77 2.32
CA ILE A 279 -26.13 -10.57 2.53
C ILE A 279 -25.59 -11.25 3.80
N LYS A 280 -26.47 -11.65 4.73
CA LYS A 280 -26.11 -12.25 6.03
C LYS A 280 -25.05 -13.36 5.95
N PRO A 281 -25.07 -14.29 4.97
CA PRO A 281 -24.03 -15.32 4.86
C PRO A 281 -22.62 -14.77 4.57
N PHE A 282 -22.51 -13.52 4.10
CA PHE A 282 -21.26 -12.86 3.72
C PHE A 282 -20.78 -11.84 4.76
N LEU A 283 -21.55 -11.62 5.83
CA LEU A 283 -21.17 -10.77 6.95
C LEU A 283 -20.39 -11.56 8.00
N HIS A 284 -19.72 -10.84 8.89
CA HIS A 284 -19.15 -11.44 10.10
C HIS A 284 -20.26 -12.00 11.00
N ALA A 285 -19.90 -12.85 11.95
CA ALA A 285 -20.81 -13.54 12.87
C ALA A 285 -21.69 -12.58 13.70
N ASN A 286 -21.29 -11.32 13.88
CA ASN A 286 -22.12 -10.30 14.54
C ASN A 286 -23.33 -9.88 13.69
N GLY A 287 -23.33 -10.17 12.38
CA GLY A 287 -24.40 -9.85 11.44
C GLY A 287 -24.58 -8.35 11.17
N GLU A 288 -23.62 -7.52 11.57
CA GLU A 288 -23.68 -6.08 11.35
C GLU A 288 -23.36 -5.72 9.90
N ARG A 289 -24.06 -4.73 9.36
CA ARG A 289 -23.78 -4.21 8.02
C ARG A 289 -22.40 -3.58 7.96
N ARG A 290 -21.75 -3.76 6.81
CA ARG A 290 -20.40 -3.30 6.51
C ARG A 290 -20.20 -3.26 5.01
N ASN A 291 -19.09 -2.70 4.55
CA ASN A 291 -18.67 -2.88 3.17
C ASN A 291 -18.32 -4.36 2.92
N LEU A 292 -18.78 -4.87 1.77
CA LEU A 292 -18.48 -6.20 1.25
C LEU A 292 -17.55 -6.13 0.03
N GLY A 293 -17.43 -4.97 -0.64
CA GLY A 293 -16.47 -4.74 -1.73
C GLY A 293 -17.09 -4.67 -3.13
N LEU A 294 -18.38 -5.03 -3.28
CA LEU A 294 -19.12 -4.84 -4.53
C LEU A 294 -19.87 -3.50 -4.47
N LYS A 295 -19.61 -2.61 -5.44
CA LYS A 295 -20.04 -1.20 -5.41
C LYS A 295 -20.66 -0.80 -6.74
N TYR A 296 -21.96 -0.46 -6.75
CA TYR A 296 -22.72 0.10 -7.88
C TYR A 296 -24.06 0.69 -7.42
#